data_AF-A0A970K8W0-F1
#
_entry.id   AF-A0A970K8W0-F1
#
_cell.length_a   1.000
_cell.length_b   1.000
_cell.length_c   1.000
_cell.angle_alpha   90.00
_cell.angle_beta   90.00
_cell.angle_gamma   90.00
#
_symmetry.space_group_name_H-M   'P 1'
#
loop_
_entity.id
_entity.type
_entity.pdbx_description
1 polymer ?
#
loop_
_entity_poly.entity_id
_entity_poly.type
_entity_poly.pdbx_seq_one_letter_code
_entity_poly.pdbx_strand_id
1 'polypeptide(L)'
;MLYDQAQVTAAFKIFALLSTQGRADKEALRLYLADDNVRGLVEQFAQEVDCRVIAAGDELYLVPLVVSSPYHVSNETLKSKYLTSRAVNADIYLMYVAIIILLGEFYDSYQTTNPTRDFLPMGEWLNSMNQRILALKEIDEEKLAKVEQEQEYNWKLIIEKWEALDDLRETAKTQDGRTISRLAFLNQVKRFLQDQDLVRDIGEDQLQLTEKTHIIVQRYYMEVEHNRGILEFMYQLELPKERG
;
A
#
# COMPACT_ATOMS: atom_id res chain seq x y z
N MET A 1 -32.81 -21.64 -16.97
CA MET A 1 -31.36 -21.48 -16.69
C MET A 1 -31.21 -20.12 -16.02
N LEU A 2 -30.46 -20.02 -14.91
CA LEU A 2 -30.29 -18.74 -14.20
C LEU A 2 -29.46 -17.73 -15.02
N TYR A 3 -28.61 -18.23 -15.91
CA TYR A 3 -27.74 -17.46 -16.81
C TYR A 3 -27.79 -18.04 -18.22
N ASP A 4 -27.66 -17.20 -19.25
CA ASP A 4 -27.48 -17.67 -20.62
C ASP A 4 -25.99 -17.89 -20.98
N GLN A 5 -25.74 -18.59 -22.08
CA GLN A 5 -24.38 -18.93 -22.52
C GLN A 5 -23.54 -17.69 -22.88
N ALA A 6 -24.16 -16.63 -23.39
CA ALA A 6 -23.46 -15.41 -23.77
C ALA A 6 -22.99 -14.65 -22.51
N GLN A 7 -23.83 -14.58 -21.47
CA GLN A 7 -23.51 -14.00 -20.17
C GLN A 7 -22.34 -14.71 -19.50
N VAL A 8 -22.36 -16.06 -19.45
CA VAL A 8 -21.26 -16.85 -18.88
C VAL A 8 -19.96 -16.63 -19.65
N THR A 9 -20.03 -16.60 -20.98
CA THR A 9 -18.86 -16.37 -21.82
C THR A 9 -18.29 -14.96 -21.65
N ALA A 10 -19.15 -13.94 -21.55
CA ALA A 10 -18.74 -12.56 -21.32
C ALA A 10 -18.07 -12.39 -19.95
N ALA A 11 -18.68 -12.93 -18.90
CA ALA A 11 -18.12 -12.89 -17.56
C ALA A 11 -16.76 -13.58 -17.48
N PHE A 12 -16.63 -14.77 -18.07
CA PHE A 12 -15.35 -15.48 -18.10
C PHE A 12 -14.26 -14.70 -18.84
N LYS A 13 -14.58 -14.03 -19.94
CA LYS A 13 -13.61 -13.18 -20.66
C LYS A 13 -13.13 -12.01 -19.82
N ILE A 14 -14.03 -11.34 -19.09
CA ILE A 14 -13.67 -10.25 -18.18
C ILE A 14 -12.75 -10.79 -17.07
N PHE A 15 -13.12 -11.90 -16.42
CA PHE A 15 -12.30 -12.52 -15.38
C PHE A 15 -10.95 -13.02 -15.92
N ALA A 16 -10.87 -13.54 -17.14
CA ALA A 16 -9.62 -13.97 -17.77
C ALA A 16 -8.65 -12.79 -18.00
N LEU A 17 -9.17 -11.63 -18.41
CA LEU A 17 -8.37 -10.40 -18.50
C LEU A 17 -7.88 -9.97 -17.12
N LEU A 18 -8.79 -9.90 -16.14
CA LEU A 18 -8.49 -9.56 -14.76
C LEU A 18 -7.43 -10.46 -14.13
N SER A 19 -7.53 -11.78 -14.31
CA SER A 19 -6.58 -12.76 -13.76
C SER A 19 -5.20 -12.67 -14.41
N THR A 20 -5.12 -12.38 -15.71
CA THR A 20 -3.83 -12.34 -16.43
C THR A 20 -3.12 -10.99 -16.31
N GLN A 21 -3.87 -9.89 -16.20
CA GLN A 21 -3.32 -8.53 -16.25
C GLN A 21 -3.51 -7.74 -14.96
N GLY A 22 -4.30 -8.26 -14.01
CA GLY A 22 -4.72 -7.52 -12.80
C GLY A 22 -5.75 -6.42 -13.06
N ARG A 23 -6.09 -6.16 -14.34
CA ARG A 23 -7.04 -5.14 -14.76
C ARG A 23 -7.78 -5.51 -16.05
N ALA A 24 -8.91 -4.85 -16.29
CA ALA A 24 -9.64 -4.90 -17.56
C ALA A 24 -10.07 -3.49 -17.98
N ASP A 25 -10.17 -3.29 -19.29
CA ASP A 25 -10.36 -1.98 -19.91
C ASP A 25 -11.80 -1.44 -19.82
N LYS A 26 -12.01 -0.27 -20.42
CA LYS A 26 -13.30 0.43 -20.46
C LYS A 26 -14.42 -0.38 -21.12
N GLU A 27 -14.12 -1.22 -22.10
CA GLU A 27 -15.14 -2.04 -22.75
C GLU A 27 -15.59 -3.17 -21.83
N ALA A 28 -14.64 -3.81 -21.14
CA ALA A 28 -14.95 -4.80 -20.10
C ALA A 28 -15.75 -4.17 -18.94
N LEU A 29 -15.38 -2.96 -18.50
CA LEU A 29 -16.12 -2.20 -17.49
C LEU A 29 -17.56 -1.91 -17.96
N ARG A 30 -17.75 -1.47 -19.20
CA ARG A 30 -19.09 -1.19 -19.75
C ARG A 30 -19.97 -2.43 -19.73
N LEU A 31 -19.45 -3.58 -20.14
CA LEU A 31 -20.18 -4.84 -20.12
C LEU A 31 -20.51 -5.29 -18.68
N TYR A 32 -19.54 -5.16 -17.77
CA TYR A 32 -19.72 -5.45 -16.35
C TYR A 32 -20.80 -4.57 -15.70
N LEU A 33 -20.90 -3.29 -16.05
CA LEU A 33 -21.91 -2.37 -15.50
C LEU A 33 -23.29 -2.53 -16.15
N ALA A 34 -23.35 -2.98 -17.41
CA ALA A 34 -24.60 -3.03 -18.18
C ALA A 34 -25.45 -4.28 -17.90
N ASP A 35 -24.84 -5.37 -17.42
CA ASP A 35 -25.54 -6.63 -17.17
C ASP A 35 -25.21 -7.18 -15.77
N ASP A 36 -26.20 -7.14 -14.88
CA ASP A 36 -26.09 -7.60 -13.49
C ASP A 36 -25.72 -9.10 -13.37
N ASN A 37 -26.12 -9.94 -14.33
CA ASN A 37 -25.73 -11.35 -14.34
C ASN A 37 -24.26 -11.51 -14.69
N VAL A 38 -23.76 -10.74 -15.66
CA VAL A 38 -22.34 -10.72 -16.02
C VAL A 38 -21.53 -10.23 -14.82
N ARG A 39 -21.94 -9.14 -14.17
CA ARG A 39 -21.32 -8.66 -12.94
C ARG A 39 -21.25 -9.73 -11.87
N GLY A 40 -22.39 -10.34 -11.53
CA GLY A 40 -22.48 -11.36 -10.48
C GLY A 40 -21.58 -12.56 -10.76
N LEU A 41 -21.49 -13.00 -12.01
CA LEU A 41 -20.59 -14.09 -12.40
C LEU A 41 -19.10 -13.69 -12.30
N VAL A 42 -18.73 -12.49 -12.76
CA VAL A 42 -17.35 -11.98 -12.63
C VAL A 42 -16.93 -11.91 -11.16
N GLU A 43 -17.81 -11.40 -10.29
CA GLU A 43 -17.57 -11.32 -8.85
C GLU A 43 -17.46 -12.70 -8.22
N GLN A 44 -18.32 -13.65 -8.61
CA GLN A 44 -18.24 -15.03 -8.15
C GLN A 44 -16.92 -15.69 -8.55
N PHE A 45 -16.47 -15.53 -9.79
CA PHE A 45 -15.18 -16.06 -10.24
C PHE A 45 -14.00 -15.46 -9.47
N ALA A 46 -14.04 -14.16 -9.18
CA ALA A 46 -13.03 -13.51 -8.35
C ALA A 46 -13.05 -14.05 -6.91
N GLN A 47 -14.22 -14.31 -6.35
CA GLN A 47 -14.35 -14.84 -4.99
C GLN A 47 -13.76 -16.26 -4.86
N GLU A 48 -13.90 -17.12 -5.86
CA GLU A 48 -13.32 -18.48 -5.87
C GLU A 48 -11.78 -18.49 -5.80
N VAL A 49 -11.14 -17.34 -6.04
CA VAL A 49 -9.68 -17.16 -5.97
C VAL A 49 -9.28 -16.11 -4.94
N ASP A 50 -10.15 -15.91 -3.94
CA ASP A 50 -10.00 -14.95 -2.83
C ASP A 50 -9.66 -13.52 -3.29
N CYS A 51 -10.29 -13.08 -4.37
CA CYS A 51 -10.14 -11.75 -4.91
C CYS A 51 -11.46 -10.99 -4.91
N ARG A 52 -11.35 -9.66 -5.05
CA ARG A 52 -12.47 -8.76 -5.32
C ARG A 52 -12.24 -8.03 -6.63
N VAL A 53 -13.31 -7.79 -7.36
CA VAL A 53 -13.31 -6.86 -8.50
C VAL A 53 -13.71 -5.46 -8.01
N ILE A 54 -12.91 -4.46 -8.36
CA ILE A 54 -13.23 -3.06 -8.12
C ILE A 54 -13.25 -2.30 -9.44
N ALA A 55 -14.19 -1.38 -9.61
CA ALA A 55 -14.19 -0.42 -10.70
C ALA A 55 -13.54 0.88 -10.22
N ALA A 56 -12.52 1.37 -10.93
CA ALA A 56 -11.89 2.65 -10.65
C ALA A 56 -11.64 3.42 -11.95
N GLY A 57 -12.19 4.64 -12.05
CA GLY A 57 -12.19 5.40 -13.30
C GLY A 57 -12.85 4.62 -14.44
N ASP A 58 -12.08 4.40 -15.51
CA ASP A 58 -12.49 3.69 -16.73
C ASP A 58 -12.01 2.21 -16.77
N GLU A 59 -11.51 1.66 -15.66
CA GLU A 59 -10.96 0.28 -15.61
C GLU A 59 -11.59 -0.55 -14.47
N LEU A 60 -11.54 -1.87 -14.63
CA LEU A 60 -11.76 -2.85 -13.55
C LEU A 60 -10.40 -3.35 -13.05
N TYR A 61 -10.29 -3.65 -11.75
CA TYR A 61 -9.10 -4.24 -11.14
C TYR A 61 -9.45 -5.48 -10.33
N LEU A 62 -8.53 -6.44 -10.32
CA LEU A 62 -8.58 -7.61 -9.45
C LEU A 62 -7.69 -7.37 -8.23
N VAL A 63 -8.27 -7.42 -7.04
CA VAL A 63 -7.56 -7.17 -5.78
C VAL A 63 -7.59 -8.43 -4.92
N PRO A 64 -6.44 -9.04 -4.61
CA PRO A 64 -6.39 -10.17 -3.68
C PRO A 64 -6.72 -9.72 -2.26
N LEU A 65 -7.54 -10.50 -1.56
CA LEU A 65 -7.98 -10.18 -0.19
C LEU A 65 -7.14 -10.87 0.88
N VAL A 66 -6.46 -11.97 0.54
CA VAL A 66 -5.65 -12.77 1.46
C VAL A 66 -4.35 -13.23 0.81
N VAL A 67 -3.39 -13.60 1.67
CA VAL A 67 -2.05 -14.06 1.27
C VAL A 67 -2.10 -15.40 0.50
N SER A 68 -3.13 -16.23 0.73
CA SER A 68 -3.31 -17.50 0.02
C SER A 68 -3.81 -17.34 -1.42
N SER A 69 -4.27 -16.16 -1.80
CA SER A 69 -4.75 -15.92 -3.16
C SER A 69 -3.61 -16.16 -4.17
N PRO A 70 -3.85 -16.83 -5.30
CA PRO A 70 -2.84 -17.01 -6.34
C PRO A 70 -2.36 -15.70 -6.98
N TYR A 71 -3.08 -14.60 -6.76
CA TYR A 71 -2.74 -13.26 -7.24
C TYR A 71 -2.03 -12.40 -6.20
N HIS A 72 -1.76 -12.94 -5.00
CA HIS A 72 -0.97 -12.26 -3.99
C HIS A 72 0.50 -12.14 -4.43
N VAL A 73 1.10 -10.96 -4.29
CA VAL A 73 2.52 -10.76 -4.60
C VAL A 73 3.37 -11.36 -3.49
N SER A 74 4.11 -12.43 -3.78
CA SER A 74 4.92 -13.11 -2.78
C SER A 74 6.08 -12.25 -2.25
N ASN A 75 6.50 -12.53 -1.01
CA ASN A 75 7.68 -11.89 -0.41
C ASN A 75 8.93 -12.05 -1.28
N GLU A 76 9.12 -13.21 -1.91
CA GLU A 76 10.23 -13.50 -2.82
C GLU A 76 10.18 -12.58 -4.04
N THR A 77 8.99 -12.36 -4.59
CA THR A 77 8.78 -11.44 -5.72
C THR A 77 9.09 -10.01 -5.31
N LEU A 78 8.60 -9.57 -4.15
CA LEU A 78 8.87 -8.23 -3.62
C LEU A 78 10.37 -7.99 -3.45
N LYS A 79 11.07 -8.92 -2.79
CA LYS A 79 12.52 -8.84 -2.56
C LYS A 79 13.31 -8.81 -3.87
N SER A 80 13.04 -9.74 -4.77
CA SER A 80 13.82 -9.90 -6.01
C SER A 80 13.59 -8.80 -7.03
N LYS A 81 12.36 -8.26 -7.12
CA LYS A 81 12.01 -7.26 -8.13
C LYS A 81 12.27 -5.82 -7.68
N TYR A 82 12.04 -5.51 -6.40
CA TYR A 82 12.02 -4.12 -5.94
C TYR A 82 13.10 -3.78 -4.91
N LEU A 83 13.52 -4.74 -4.08
CA LEU A 83 14.48 -4.51 -3.01
C LEU A 83 15.92 -4.91 -3.41
N THR A 84 16.87 -4.65 -2.52
CA THR A 84 18.26 -5.05 -2.73
C THR A 84 18.44 -6.58 -2.71
N SER A 85 19.52 -7.08 -3.32
CA SER A 85 19.79 -8.52 -3.43
C SER A 85 19.97 -9.26 -2.10
N ARG A 86 20.20 -8.53 -1.00
CA ARG A 86 20.33 -9.07 0.36
C ARG A 86 19.09 -8.81 1.23
N ALA A 87 17.98 -8.38 0.63
CA ALA A 87 16.76 -8.07 1.36
C ALA A 87 16.22 -9.29 2.12
N VAL A 88 15.77 -9.03 3.34
CA VAL A 88 15.08 -9.97 4.22
C VAL A 88 13.63 -9.53 4.43
N ASN A 89 12.79 -10.36 5.06
CA ASN A 89 11.37 -10.04 5.24
C ASN A 89 11.15 -8.75 6.07
N ALA A 90 12.09 -8.41 6.95
CA ALA A 90 12.06 -7.15 7.68
C ALA A 90 12.10 -5.91 6.77
N ASP A 91 12.76 -5.99 5.61
CA ASP A 91 12.81 -4.88 4.65
C ASP A 91 11.45 -4.72 3.92
N ILE A 92 10.69 -5.81 3.77
CA ILE A 92 9.30 -5.77 3.27
C ILE A 92 8.39 -5.08 4.29
N TYR A 93 8.55 -5.38 5.58
CA TYR A 93 7.77 -4.71 6.63
C TYR A 93 8.09 -3.22 6.71
N LEU A 94 9.35 -2.83 6.55
CA LEU A 94 9.71 -1.41 6.42
C LEU A 94 9.06 -0.76 5.18
N MET A 95 9.00 -1.48 4.05
CA MET A 95 8.29 -1.02 2.86
C MET A 95 6.80 -0.83 3.15
N TYR A 96 6.14 -1.74 3.86
CA TYR A 96 4.73 -1.59 4.24
C TYR A 96 4.53 -0.36 5.13
N VAL A 97 5.39 -0.12 6.13
CA VAL A 97 5.33 1.09 6.96
C VAL A 97 5.48 2.34 6.11
N ALA A 98 6.40 2.36 5.15
CA ALA A 98 6.57 3.49 4.24
C ALA A 98 5.32 3.76 3.39
N ILE A 99 4.64 2.72 2.92
CA ILE A 99 3.37 2.83 2.18
C ILE A 99 2.26 3.37 3.09
N ILE A 100 2.13 2.86 4.31
CA ILE A 100 1.15 3.33 5.30
C ILE A 100 1.35 4.82 5.59
N ILE A 101 2.61 5.22 5.82
CA ILE A 101 3.03 6.61 6.04
C ILE A 101 2.74 7.49 4.83
N LEU A 102 2.96 6.97 3.61
CA LEU A 102 2.64 7.69 2.39
C LEU A 102 1.14 7.95 2.30
N LEU A 103 0.32 6.93 2.50
CA LEU A 103 -1.13 7.06 2.47
C LEU A 103 -1.60 8.05 3.55
N GLY A 104 -1.07 7.95 4.78
CA GLY A 104 -1.41 8.88 5.86
C GLY A 104 -1.15 10.36 5.53
N GLU A 105 -0.14 10.69 4.72
CA GLU A 105 0.08 12.07 4.27
C GLU A 105 -1.05 12.61 3.38
N PHE A 106 -1.76 11.73 2.67
CA PHE A 106 -2.90 12.13 1.84
C PHE A 106 -4.21 12.19 2.62
N TYR A 107 -4.31 11.60 3.82
CA TYR A 107 -5.55 11.50 4.57
C TYR A 107 -5.34 12.01 6.01
N ASP A 108 -5.81 13.22 6.34
CA ASP A 108 -5.53 13.86 7.65
C ASP A 108 -6.12 13.13 8.88
N SER A 109 -7.00 12.14 8.67
CA SER A 109 -7.57 11.33 9.75
C SER A 109 -8.23 10.07 9.20
N TYR A 110 -8.52 9.13 10.08
CA TYR A 110 -9.39 7.98 9.79
C TYR A 110 -10.82 8.29 9.42
N GLN A 111 -11.28 9.49 9.70
CA GLN A 111 -12.63 9.91 9.35
C GLN A 111 -12.65 10.60 7.99
N THR A 112 -11.48 10.94 7.44
CA THR A 112 -11.37 11.63 6.17
C THR A 112 -11.44 10.62 5.03
N THR A 113 -12.57 10.61 4.32
CA THR A 113 -12.76 9.72 3.16
C THR A 113 -12.16 10.27 1.87
N ASN A 114 -11.82 11.56 1.83
CA ASN A 114 -11.21 12.22 0.69
C ASN A 114 -9.77 12.64 1.00
N PRO A 115 -8.88 12.62 -0.01
CA PRO A 115 -7.53 13.12 0.18
C PRO A 115 -7.54 14.62 0.50
N THR A 116 -6.61 15.05 1.36
CA THR A 116 -6.48 16.43 1.84
C THR A 116 -5.41 17.21 1.07
N ARG A 117 -4.62 16.51 0.25
CA ARG A 117 -3.68 17.07 -0.72
C ARG A 117 -3.68 16.28 -2.02
N ASP A 118 -3.36 16.94 -3.13
CA ASP A 118 -3.35 16.33 -4.46
C ASP A 118 -2.02 15.64 -4.81
N PHE A 119 -0.92 16.10 -4.20
CA PHE A 119 0.42 15.58 -4.44
C PHE A 119 1.30 15.67 -3.20
N LEU A 120 2.34 14.84 -3.17
CA LEU A 120 3.33 14.77 -2.10
C LEU A 120 4.76 14.70 -2.68
N PRO A 121 5.63 15.68 -2.40
CA PRO A 121 7.05 15.60 -2.75
C PRO A 121 7.76 14.44 -2.03
N MET A 122 8.68 13.75 -2.71
CA MET A 122 9.49 12.68 -2.12
C MET A 122 10.27 13.13 -0.87
N GLY A 123 10.72 14.40 -0.85
CA GLY A 123 11.41 14.98 0.30
C GLY A 123 10.50 15.14 1.52
N GLU A 124 9.22 15.46 1.31
CA GLU A 124 8.23 15.50 2.39
C GLU A 124 7.93 14.10 2.90
N TRP A 125 7.73 13.13 2.00
CA TRP A 125 7.55 11.73 2.42
C TRP A 125 8.73 11.22 3.27
N LEU A 126 9.96 11.55 2.88
CA LEU A 126 11.16 11.24 3.66
C LEU A 126 11.15 11.91 5.04
N ASN A 127 10.74 13.18 5.12
CA ASN A 127 10.64 13.89 6.38
C ASN A 127 9.60 13.25 7.29
N SER A 128 8.43 12.89 6.75
CA SER A 128 7.40 12.21 7.53
C SER A 128 7.91 10.85 8.02
N MET A 129 8.55 10.04 7.17
CA MET A 129 9.22 8.80 7.62
C MET A 129 10.16 9.05 8.81
N ASN A 130 11.04 10.06 8.72
CA ASN A 130 11.97 10.37 9.80
C ASN A 130 11.26 10.79 11.09
N GLN A 131 10.21 11.60 10.99
CA GLN A 131 9.42 12.05 12.14
C GLN A 131 8.71 10.89 12.82
N ARG A 132 8.03 10.02 12.06
CA ARG A 132 7.33 8.85 12.61
C ARG A 132 8.30 7.88 13.29
N ILE A 133 9.46 7.59 12.68
CA ILE A 133 10.48 6.72 13.29
C ILE A 133 11.07 7.36 14.55
N LEU A 134 11.30 8.68 14.56
CA LEU A 134 11.76 9.39 15.76
C LEU A 134 10.72 9.30 16.89
N ALA A 135 9.44 9.53 16.58
CA ALA A 135 8.36 9.43 17.55
C ALA A 135 8.27 8.03 18.17
N LEU A 136 8.42 6.97 17.36
CA LEU A 136 8.49 5.58 17.84
C LEU A 136 9.67 5.35 18.81
N LYS A 137 10.84 5.92 18.52
CA LYS A 137 12.03 5.83 19.38
C LYS A 137 11.86 6.52 20.73
N GLU A 138 11.01 7.54 20.80
CA GLU A 138 10.73 8.27 22.04
C GLU A 138 9.70 7.58 22.94
N ILE A 139 9.07 6.48 22.47
CA ILE A 139 8.16 5.69 23.28
C ILE A 139 8.98 4.88 24.28
N ASP A 140 8.53 4.86 25.54
CA ASP A 140 9.10 4.00 26.57
C ASP A 140 9.13 2.52 26.13
N GLU A 141 10.21 1.81 26.46
CA GLU A 141 10.44 0.45 25.94
C GLU A 141 9.35 -0.54 26.36
N GLU A 142 8.83 -0.43 27.60
CA GLU A 142 7.75 -1.29 28.08
C GLU A 142 6.44 -0.96 27.38
N LYS A 143 6.18 0.33 27.12
CA LYS A 143 5.01 0.76 26.35
C LYS A 143 5.09 0.30 24.91
N LEU A 144 6.25 0.42 24.25
CA LEU A 144 6.44 -0.03 22.88
C LEU A 144 6.23 -1.55 22.77
N ALA A 145 6.79 -2.34 23.70
CA ALA A 145 6.61 -3.79 23.71
C ALA A 145 5.14 -4.22 23.85
N LYS A 146 4.33 -3.48 24.63
CA LYS A 146 2.88 -3.72 24.72
C LYS A 146 2.18 -3.46 23.38
N VAL A 147 2.50 -2.33 22.74
CA VAL A 147 1.95 -2.00 21.41
C VAL A 147 2.34 -3.06 20.37
N GLU A 148 3.60 -3.52 20.38
CA GLU A 148 4.07 -4.59 19.48
C GLU A 148 3.29 -5.88 19.67
N GLN A 149 2.97 -6.24 20.92
CA GLN A 149 2.19 -7.42 21.24
C GLN A 149 0.71 -7.28 20.80
N GLU A 150 0.09 -6.12 21.05
CA GLU A 150 -1.30 -5.86 20.70
C GLU A 150 -1.53 -5.82 19.17
N GLN A 151 -0.58 -5.25 18.43
CA GLN A 151 -0.68 -5.09 16.98
C GLN A 151 -0.08 -6.26 16.18
N GLU A 152 0.60 -7.19 16.87
CA GLU A 152 1.43 -8.24 16.27
C GLU A 152 2.46 -7.68 15.27
N TYR A 153 3.05 -6.54 15.61
CA TYR A 153 3.95 -5.80 14.72
C TYR A 153 5.25 -5.43 15.43
N ASN A 154 6.40 -5.74 14.82
CA ASN A 154 7.72 -5.53 15.45
C ASN A 154 8.28 -4.14 15.10
N TRP A 155 7.83 -3.12 15.83
CA TRP A 155 8.27 -1.74 15.68
C TRP A 155 9.76 -1.53 15.96
N LYS A 156 10.35 -2.25 16.93
CA LYS A 156 11.79 -2.20 17.22
C LYS A 156 12.60 -2.57 15.99
N LEU A 157 12.22 -3.64 15.30
CA LEU A 157 12.86 -4.07 14.06
C LEU A 157 12.73 -3.03 12.94
N ILE A 158 11.59 -2.33 12.85
CA ILE A 158 11.41 -1.24 11.87
C ILE A 158 12.36 -0.08 12.16
N ILE A 159 12.47 0.33 13.41
CA ILE A 159 13.40 1.38 13.85
C ILE A 159 14.83 0.99 13.48
N GLU A 160 15.25 -0.22 13.87
CA GLU A 160 16.60 -0.74 13.58
C GLU A 160 16.89 -0.74 12.08
N LYS A 161 15.93 -1.18 11.26
CA LYS A 161 16.08 -1.22 9.81
C LYS A 161 16.18 0.15 9.18
N TRP A 162 15.37 1.11 9.62
CA TRP A 162 15.45 2.48 9.10
C TRP A 162 16.79 3.15 9.44
N GLU A 163 17.29 2.96 10.66
CA GLU A 163 18.59 3.49 11.08
C GLU A 163 19.75 2.82 10.32
N ALA A 164 19.68 1.51 10.08
CA ALA A 164 20.71 0.78 9.35
C ALA A 164 20.85 1.19 7.86
N LEU A 165 19.84 1.84 7.26
CA LEU A 165 19.96 2.42 5.92
C LEU A 165 21.07 3.49 5.86
N ASP A 166 21.38 4.12 6.99
CA ASP A 166 22.44 5.13 7.09
C ASP A 166 23.83 4.53 6.89
N ASP A 167 24.01 3.26 7.25
CA ASP A 167 25.32 2.58 7.26
C ASP A 167 25.67 1.93 5.91
N LEU A 168 24.74 1.87 4.96
CA LEU A 168 24.92 1.19 3.65
C LEU A 168 25.96 1.87 2.73
N ARG A 169 26.40 3.09 3.06
CA ARG A 169 27.60 3.71 2.48
C ARG A 169 28.65 3.84 3.58
N GLU A 170 29.60 2.91 3.65
CA GLU A 170 30.77 2.94 4.55
C GLU A 170 31.57 4.27 4.53
N THR A 171 31.30 5.18 3.60
CA THR A 171 31.94 6.49 3.47
C THR A 171 31.07 7.69 3.88
N ALA A 172 29.81 7.50 4.25
CA ALA A 172 28.85 8.58 4.48
C ALA A 172 28.66 8.93 5.97
N LYS A 173 29.70 9.48 6.62
CA LYS A 173 29.55 10.06 7.97
C LYS A 173 28.83 11.42 7.97
N THR A 174 28.35 11.89 6.82
CA THR A 174 27.69 13.20 6.66
C THR A 174 26.17 13.05 6.49
N GLN A 175 25.42 14.06 6.94
CA GLN A 175 23.96 14.11 6.86
C GLN A 175 23.43 13.90 5.42
N ASP A 176 24.15 14.39 4.42
CA ASP A 176 23.80 14.24 3.00
C ASP A 176 23.77 12.77 2.55
N GLY A 177 24.71 11.95 3.04
CA GLY A 177 24.79 10.55 2.63
C GLY A 177 23.67 9.67 3.20
N ARG A 178 23.21 9.98 4.43
CA ARG A 178 22.05 9.33 5.06
C ARG A 178 20.76 9.60 4.30
N THR A 179 20.54 10.87 3.97
CA THR A 179 19.41 11.33 3.16
C THR A 179 19.36 10.59 1.81
N ILE A 180 20.51 10.40 1.16
CA ILE A 180 20.59 9.67 -0.12
C ILE A 180 20.18 8.20 0.03
N SER A 181 20.65 7.48 1.05
CA SER A 181 20.32 6.06 1.23
C SER A 181 18.84 5.85 1.56
N ARG A 182 18.27 6.67 2.45
CA ARG A 182 16.84 6.62 2.78
C ARG A 182 15.96 6.99 1.59
N LEU A 183 16.34 8.01 0.82
CA LEU A 183 15.65 8.37 -0.41
C LEU A 183 15.76 7.27 -1.48
N ALA A 184 16.89 6.57 -1.56
CA ALA A 184 17.05 5.42 -2.46
C ALA A 184 16.14 4.25 -2.06
N PHE A 185 15.91 4.03 -0.76
CA PHE A 185 14.90 3.09 -0.28
C PHE A 185 13.48 3.54 -0.67
N LEU A 186 13.10 4.78 -0.42
CA LEU A 186 11.77 5.28 -0.81
C LEU A 186 11.54 5.22 -2.32
N ASN A 187 12.57 5.39 -3.14
CA ASN A 187 12.48 5.16 -4.58
C ASN A 187 12.29 3.68 -4.96
N GLN A 188 12.73 2.71 -4.14
CA GLN A 188 12.37 1.30 -4.31
C GLN A 188 10.88 1.09 -4.04
N VAL A 189 10.38 1.66 -2.95
CA VAL A 189 8.94 1.62 -2.58
C VAL A 189 8.08 2.31 -3.66
N LYS A 190 8.49 3.50 -4.13
CA LYS A 190 7.83 4.24 -5.21
C LYS A 190 7.65 3.37 -6.46
N ARG A 191 8.71 2.70 -6.91
CA ARG A 191 8.66 1.83 -8.09
C ARG A 191 7.68 0.68 -7.93
N PHE A 192 7.63 0.05 -6.76
CA PHE A 192 6.61 -0.95 -6.47
C PHE A 192 5.19 -0.37 -6.61
N LEU A 193 4.93 0.77 -5.98
CA LEU A 193 3.62 1.43 -6.04
C LEU A 193 3.23 1.84 -7.46
N GLN A 194 4.17 2.32 -8.28
CA GLN A 194 3.93 2.66 -9.68
C GLN A 194 3.62 1.41 -10.52
N ASP A 195 4.38 0.33 -10.34
CA ASP A 195 4.14 -0.95 -11.03
C ASP A 195 2.78 -1.57 -10.65
N GLN A 196 2.26 -1.25 -9.46
CA GLN A 196 0.92 -1.66 -9.01
C GLN A 196 -0.18 -0.65 -9.37
N ASP A 197 0.14 0.44 -10.10
CA ASP A 197 -0.74 1.56 -10.44
C ASP A 197 -1.44 2.16 -9.20
N LEU A 198 -0.68 2.29 -8.10
CA LEU A 198 -1.14 2.89 -6.85
C LEU A 198 -0.74 4.36 -6.74
N VAL A 199 0.37 4.74 -7.35
CA VAL A 199 0.84 6.14 -7.39
C VAL A 199 1.34 6.50 -8.78
N ARG A 200 1.29 7.79 -9.11
CA ARG A 200 1.89 8.38 -10.30
C ARG A 200 2.95 9.39 -9.89
N ASP A 201 4.02 9.45 -10.67
CA ASP A 201 5.02 10.53 -10.55
C ASP A 201 4.62 11.59 -11.57
N ILE A 202 4.28 12.78 -11.08
CA ILE A 202 3.78 13.89 -11.92
C ILE A 202 4.89 14.87 -12.32
N GLY A 203 6.15 14.51 -12.05
CA GLY A 203 7.32 15.37 -12.26
C GLY A 203 7.80 16.02 -10.97
N GLU A 204 9.01 16.57 -10.99
CA GLU A 204 9.63 17.29 -9.86
C GLU A 204 9.64 16.49 -8.54
N ASP A 205 9.77 15.16 -8.64
CA ASP A 205 9.71 14.23 -7.50
C ASP A 205 8.40 14.31 -6.70
N GLN A 206 7.28 14.65 -7.35
CA GLN A 206 5.96 14.69 -6.74
C GLN A 206 5.14 13.43 -7.05
N LEU A 207 4.55 12.86 -6.00
CA LEU A 207 3.69 11.69 -6.08
C LEU A 207 2.22 12.10 -6.01
N GLN A 208 1.37 11.42 -6.79
CA GLN A 208 -0.07 11.54 -6.72
C GLN A 208 -0.68 10.13 -6.58
N LEU A 209 -1.70 9.97 -5.73
CA LEU A 209 -2.44 8.71 -5.62
C LEU A 209 -3.32 8.49 -6.87
N THR A 210 -3.49 7.23 -7.27
CA THR A 210 -4.41 6.88 -8.36
C THR A 210 -5.84 6.73 -7.85
N GLU A 211 -6.82 6.81 -8.76
CA GLU A 211 -8.23 6.46 -8.49
C GLU A 211 -8.37 5.07 -7.87
N LYS A 212 -7.56 4.11 -8.35
CA LYS A 212 -7.48 2.76 -7.78
C LYS A 212 -7.14 2.81 -6.29
N THR A 213 -6.11 3.58 -5.91
CA THR A 213 -5.72 3.74 -4.51
C THR A 213 -6.81 4.41 -3.69
N HIS A 214 -7.45 5.47 -4.19
CA HIS A 214 -8.55 6.13 -3.47
C HIS A 214 -9.68 5.14 -3.14
N ILE A 215 -10.07 4.31 -4.11
CA ILE A 215 -11.11 3.30 -3.90
C ILE A 215 -10.65 2.20 -2.93
N ILE A 216 -9.40 1.73 -3.05
CA ILE A 216 -8.86 0.74 -2.11
C ILE A 216 -8.85 1.30 -0.69
N VAL A 217 -8.41 2.55 -0.52
CA VAL A 217 -8.35 3.20 0.78
C VAL A 217 -9.74 3.34 1.39
N GLN A 218 -10.68 3.93 0.63
CA GLN A 218 -12.05 4.16 1.08
C GLN A 218 -12.80 2.87 1.44
N ARG A 219 -12.57 1.77 0.70
CA ARG A 219 -13.35 0.54 0.84
C ARG A 219 -12.73 -0.52 1.75
N TYR A 220 -11.41 -0.53 1.93
CA TYR A 220 -10.73 -1.63 2.63
C TYR A 220 -9.75 -1.14 3.70
N TYR A 221 -9.03 -0.05 3.44
CA TYR A 221 -7.92 0.36 4.31
C TYR A 221 -8.38 1.08 5.58
N MET A 222 -9.46 1.86 5.48
CA MET A 222 -10.02 2.63 6.60
C MET A 222 -10.82 1.77 7.58
N GLU A 223 -11.05 0.49 7.27
CA GLU A 223 -11.66 -0.45 8.18
C GLU A 223 -10.64 -0.90 9.25
N VAL A 224 -10.93 -0.63 10.52
CA VAL A 224 -10.05 -0.88 11.67
C VAL A 224 -9.56 -2.34 11.72
N GLU A 225 -10.41 -3.29 11.33
CA GLU A 225 -10.07 -4.73 11.29
C GLU A 225 -8.93 -5.04 10.31
N HIS A 226 -8.82 -4.29 9.21
CA HIS A 226 -7.83 -4.52 8.17
C HIS A 226 -6.45 -3.95 8.50
N ASN A 227 -6.39 -2.86 9.28
CA ASN A 227 -5.12 -2.21 9.63
C ASN A 227 -4.63 -2.50 11.07
N ARG A 228 -5.40 -3.26 11.87
CA ARG A 228 -5.04 -3.65 13.26
C ARG A 228 -4.69 -2.46 14.17
N GLY A 229 -5.30 -1.30 13.94
CA GLY A 229 -5.01 -0.07 14.68
C GLY A 229 -3.64 0.55 14.37
N ILE A 230 -2.89 0.01 13.39
CA ILE A 230 -1.56 0.53 13.00
C ILE A 230 -1.68 1.99 12.60
N LEU A 231 -2.61 2.32 11.71
CA LEU A 231 -2.80 3.70 11.27
C LEU A 231 -3.11 4.66 12.44
N GLU A 232 -3.70 4.18 13.54
CA GLU A 232 -4.22 5.01 14.64
C GLU A 232 -3.09 5.40 15.51
N PHE A 233 -2.32 4.38 15.83
CA PHE A 233 -1.05 4.54 16.43
C PHE A 233 -0.16 5.48 15.60
N MET A 234 -0.09 5.33 14.28
CA MET A 234 0.71 6.24 13.43
C MET A 234 0.21 7.69 13.48
N TYR A 235 -1.10 7.95 13.40
CA TYR A 235 -1.66 9.30 13.53
C TYR A 235 -1.46 9.90 14.93
N GLN A 236 -1.55 9.08 15.98
CA GLN A 236 -1.28 9.52 17.35
C GLN A 236 0.16 10.00 17.55
N LEU A 237 1.10 9.51 16.73
CA LEU A 237 2.50 9.94 16.75
C LEU A 237 2.71 11.32 16.09
N GLU A 238 1.75 11.80 15.30
CA GLU A 238 1.81 13.13 14.65
C GLU A 238 1.30 14.24 15.55
N LEU A 239 0.44 13.92 16.51
CA LEU A 239 -0.08 14.90 17.45
C LEU A 239 1.08 15.42 18.33
N PRO A 240 1.28 16.75 18.40
CA PRO A 240 2.22 17.31 19.37
C PRO A 240 1.88 16.74 20.74
N LYS A 241 2.88 16.19 21.46
CA LYS A 241 2.73 15.90 22.89
C LYS A 241 2.27 17.21 23.54
N GLU A 242 0.97 17.35 23.81
CA GLU A 242 0.50 18.43 24.66
C GLU A 242 1.31 18.31 25.94
N ARG A 243 2.04 19.38 26.26
CA ARG A 243 2.85 19.47 27.48
C ARG A 243 1.90 19.41 28.67
N GLY A 244 1.67 18.20 29.18
CA GLY A 244 1.13 17.93 30.52
C GLY A 244 2.26 17.64 31.47
#